data_AF-A0A1I4I433-F1
#
_entry.id   AF-A0A1I4I433-F1
#
_cell.length_a   1.000
_cell.length_b   1.000
_cell.length_c   1.000
_cell.angle_alpha   90.00
_cell.angle_beta   90.00
_cell.angle_gamma   90.00
#
_symmetry.space_group_name_H-M   'P 1'
#
loop_
_entity.id
_entity.type
_entity.pdbx_description
1 polymer ?
#
loop_
_entity_poly.entity_id
_entity_poly.type
_entity_poly.pdbx_seq_one_letter_code
_entity_poly.pdbx_strand_id
1 'polypeptide(L)'
;MLSVVNICHVRCRFRNRQIERRPCRAARAQAAEVELAQARALASCTQAMIQELKLEIAKLRRDKYGISSERRARLIDQLELQLEELEAAATEDALAAEQAAAQDKTSTVRAFTRRKPVRKPFPEHLPRECVVVEAPTNCTCCGSDRIVKMGEDITDTLEVIPRQWKVIQTVREKFTCRSCEKISQPPAPFHAIPRGWAGPQLIAMIAFDKYGQHQPLNRQSDRIAREGVDLSLSTLADLKRLF
;
A
#
# COMPACT_ATOMS: atom_id res chain seq x y z
N MET A 1 -48.33 75.38 -27.53
CA MET A 1 -47.28 74.40 -27.89
C MET A 1 -45.99 74.94 -27.29
N LEU A 2 -45.31 74.39 -26.29
CA LEU A 2 -44.85 73.02 -26.12
C LEU A 2 -44.96 72.62 -24.64
N SER A 3 -46.01 71.86 -24.34
CA SER A 3 -46.00 70.86 -23.29
C SER A 3 -45.15 69.65 -23.73
N VAL A 4 -44.64 68.87 -22.76
CA VAL A 4 -44.24 67.44 -22.86
C VAL A 4 -42.73 67.09 -22.86
N VAL A 5 -41.76 67.97 -23.19
CA VAL A 5 -40.36 67.47 -23.38
C VAL A 5 -39.58 67.18 -22.08
N ASN A 6 -39.95 67.77 -20.92
CA ASN A 6 -39.06 67.75 -19.75
C ASN A 6 -39.32 66.66 -18.69
N ILE A 7 -40.25 65.73 -18.94
CA ILE A 7 -40.54 64.60 -18.01
C ILE A 7 -39.80 63.31 -18.42
N CYS A 8 -39.32 63.22 -19.68
CA CYS A 8 -38.71 61.99 -20.20
C CYS A 8 -37.26 61.77 -19.72
N HIS A 9 -36.49 62.84 -19.46
CA HIS A 9 -35.08 62.73 -19.09
C HIS A 9 -34.83 62.32 -17.63
N VAL A 10 -35.73 62.68 -16.71
CA VAL A 10 -35.58 62.37 -15.28
C VAL A 10 -35.96 60.91 -14.99
N ARG A 11 -36.96 60.38 -15.69
CA ARG A 11 -37.43 58.99 -15.53
C ARG A 11 -36.44 57.96 -16.11
N CYS A 12 -35.65 58.34 -17.12
CA CYS A 12 -34.60 57.50 -17.69
C CYS A 12 -33.35 57.41 -16.80
N ARG A 13 -32.99 58.49 -16.10
CA ARG A 13 -31.86 58.48 -15.13
C ARG A 13 -32.17 57.67 -13.86
N PHE A 14 -33.43 57.62 -13.42
CA PHE A 14 -33.81 56.85 -12.23
C PHE A 14 -33.84 55.33 -12.47
N ARG A 15 -34.15 54.90 -13.71
CA ARG A 15 -34.16 53.47 -14.08
C ARG A 15 -32.75 52.89 -14.26
N ASN A 16 -31.79 53.67 -14.74
CA ASN A 16 -30.39 53.24 -14.89
C ASN A 16 -29.64 53.11 -13.57
N ARG A 17 -29.96 53.91 -12.54
CA ARG A 17 -29.30 53.81 -11.21
C ARG A 17 -29.66 52.53 -10.43
N GLN A 18 -30.77 51.86 -10.75
CA GLN A 18 -31.17 50.62 -10.08
C GLN A 18 -30.54 49.36 -10.72
N ILE A 19 -30.02 49.46 -11.95
CA ILE A 19 -29.40 48.32 -12.65
C ILE A 19 -27.94 48.13 -12.19
N GLU A 20 -27.25 49.21 -11.79
CA GLU A 20 -25.84 49.19 -11.39
C GLU A 20 -25.56 48.60 -9.98
N ARG A 21 -26.60 48.27 -9.20
CA ARG A 21 -26.45 47.72 -7.83
C ARG A 21 -26.81 46.25 -7.69
N ARG A 22 -27.30 45.59 -8.74
CA ARG A 22 -27.51 44.13 -8.71
C ARG A 22 -26.23 43.48 -9.23
N PRO A 23 -25.41 42.81 -8.39
CA PRO A 23 -24.30 42.03 -8.91
C PRO A 23 -24.84 41.06 -9.96
N CYS A 24 -24.22 41.09 -11.14
CA CYS A 24 -24.56 40.24 -12.27
C CYS A 24 -24.69 38.79 -11.78
N ARG A 25 -25.66 38.01 -12.27
CA ARG A 25 -25.91 36.63 -11.80
C ARG A 25 -24.63 35.78 -11.82
N ALA A 26 -23.73 36.05 -12.79
CA ALA A 26 -22.41 35.43 -12.88
C ALA A 26 -21.48 35.76 -11.70
N ALA A 27 -21.43 37.02 -11.24
CA ALA A 27 -20.62 37.41 -10.08
C ALA A 27 -21.14 36.79 -8.77
N ARG A 28 -22.46 36.59 -8.65
CA ARG A 28 -23.06 35.87 -7.52
C ARG A 28 -22.75 34.38 -7.56
N ALA A 29 -22.71 33.78 -8.74
CA ALA A 29 -22.33 32.38 -8.92
C ALA A 29 -20.85 32.16 -8.55
N GLN A 30 -19.95 33.02 -9.02
CA GLN A 30 -18.52 32.97 -8.66
C GLN A 30 -18.28 33.16 -7.17
N ALA A 31 -18.96 34.12 -6.53
CA ALA A 31 -18.87 34.29 -5.08
C ALA A 31 -19.38 33.05 -4.32
N ALA A 32 -20.49 32.44 -4.78
CA ALA A 32 -21.01 31.22 -4.17
C ALA A 32 -20.07 30.02 -4.35
N GLU A 33 -19.38 29.91 -5.48
CA GLU A 33 -18.39 28.86 -5.75
C GLU A 33 -17.15 29.00 -4.84
N VAL A 34 -16.65 30.23 -4.64
CA VAL A 34 -15.54 30.51 -3.71
C VAL A 34 -15.92 30.18 -2.27
N GLU A 35 -17.11 30.59 -1.83
CA GLU A 35 -17.62 30.29 -0.48
C GLU A 35 -17.81 28.79 -0.26
N LEU A 36 -18.31 28.05 -1.26
CA LEU A 36 -18.42 26.59 -1.20
C LEU A 36 -17.05 25.90 -1.14
N ALA A 37 -16.05 26.41 -1.86
CA ALA A 37 -14.68 25.88 -1.80
C ALA A 37 -14.06 26.12 -0.43
N GLN A 38 -14.23 27.32 0.14
CA GLN A 38 -13.76 27.64 1.50
C GLN A 38 -14.46 26.79 2.57
N ALA A 39 -15.78 26.59 2.46
CA ALA A 39 -16.53 25.75 3.39
C ALA A 39 -16.08 24.28 3.34
N ARG A 40 -15.75 23.77 2.15
CA ARG A 40 -15.20 22.41 1.99
C ARG A 40 -13.81 22.28 2.61
N ALA A 41 -12.92 23.23 2.37
CA ALA A 41 -11.59 23.26 2.98
C ALA A 41 -11.66 23.33 4.52
N LEU A 42 -12.58 24.11 5.09
CA LEU A 42 -12.79 24.16 6.54
C LEU A 42 -13.34 22.83 7.08
N ALA A 43 -14.26 22.19 6.35
CA ALA A 43 -14.80 20.89 6.73
C ALA A 43 -13.73 19.78 6.69
N SER A 44 -12.85 19.75 5.69
CA SER A 44 -11.77 18.76 5.62
C SER A 44 -10.70 19.01 6.69
N CYS A 45 -10.28 20.27 6.91
CA CYS A 45 -9.36 20.63 8.00
C CYS A 45 -9.89 20.25 9.38
N THR A 46 -11.17 20.50 9.66
CA THR A 46 -11.78 20.13 10.95
C THR A 46 -11.89 18.62 11.12
N GLN A 47 -12.17 17.87 10.06
CA GLN A 47 -12.17 16.40 10.08
C GLN A 47 -10.77 15.82 10.35
N ALA A 48 -9.73 16.38 9.72
CA ALA A 48 -8.33 16.00 9.97
C ALA A 48 -7.96 16.21 11.44
N MET A 49 -8.26 17.40 11.99
CA MET A 49 -8.01 17.73 13.41
C MET A 49 -8.71 16.77 14.38
N ILE A 50 -9.96 16.37 14.09
CA ILE A 50 -10.70 15.41 14.92
C ILE A 50 -10.00 14.04 14.94
N GLN A 51 -9.46 13.59 13.81
CA GLN A 51 -8.74 12.32 13.77
C GLN A 51 -7.38 12.40 14.48
N GLU A 52 -6.71 13.56 14.41
CA GLU A 52 -5.41 13.78 15.08
C GLU A 52 -5.60 13.67 16.59
N LEU A 53 -6.58 14.39 17.14
CA LEU A 53 -6.95 14.32 18.56
C LEU A 53 -7.38 12.91 18.98
N LYS A 54 -8.08 12.16 18.13
CA LYS A 54 -8.43 10.76 18.42
C LYS A 54 -7.20 9.86 18.50
N LEU A 55 -6.23 10.05 17.61
CA LEU A 55 -4.96 9.32 17.63
C LEU A 55 -4.15 9.67 18.88
N GLU A 56 -4.04 10.94 19.26
CA GLU A 56 -3.35 11.36 20.47
C GLU A 56 -3.97 10.73 21.72
N ILE A 57 -5.31 10.76 21.83
CA ILE A 57 -6.03 10.10 22.93
C ILE A 57 -5.75 8.59 22.94
N ALA A 58 -5.67 7.94 21.79
CA ALA A 58 -5.34 6.53 21.69
C ALA A 58 -3.90 6.23 22.16
N LYS A 59 -2.92 7.07 21.78
CA LYS A 59 -1.51 6.97 22.22
C LYS A 59 -1.40 7.20 23.72
N LEU A 60 -1.99 8.27 24.26
CA LEU A 60 -2.01 8.56 25.71
C LEU A 60 -2.69 7.44 26.52
N ARG A 61 -3.76 6.84 26.01
CA ARG A 61 -4.40 5.68 26.66
C ARG A 61 -3.53 4.44 26.60
N ARG A 62 -2.70 4.28 25.57
CA ARG A 62 -1.71 3.19 25.51
C ARG A 62 -0.58 3.42 26.52
N ASP A 63 -0.05 4.63 26.63
CA ASP A 63 1.04 4.89 27.57
C ASP A 63 0.59 4.74 29.02
N LYS A 64 -0.63 5.21 29.35
CA LYS A 64 -1.19 5.10 30.70
C LYS A 64 -1.69 3.70 31.08
N TYR A 65 -2.17 2.91 30.11
CA TYR A 65 -2.89 1.65 30.39
C TYR A 65 -2.46 0.46 29.54
N GLY A 66 -1.37 0.52 28.78
CA GLY A 66 -1.18 -0.29 27.57
C GLY A 66 0.08 -1.14 27.51
N ILE A 67 0.47 -1.78 28.62
CA ILE A 67 1.57 -2.74 28.60
C ILE A 67 1.22 -4.01 27.77
N SER A 68 -0.05 -4.29 27.42
CA SER A 68 -0.41 -5.62 26.88
C SER A 68 -1.49 -5.73 25.78
N SER A 69 -1.80 -4.69 24.99
CA SER A 69 -2.85 -4.81 23.95
C SER A 69 -2.34 -4.63 22.52
N GLU A 70 -2.03 -5.74 21.85
CA GLU A 70 -1.80 -5.80 20.38
C GLU A 70 -2.99 -5.21 19.60
N ARG A 71 -4.21 -5.31 20.15
CA ARG A 71 -5.43 -4.69 19.58
C ARG A 71 -5.34 -3.17 19.54
N ARG A 72 -4.79 -2.53 20.58
CA ARG A 72 -4.58 -1.08 20.59
C ARG A 72 -3.48 -0.65 19.62
N ALA A 73 -2.46 -1.48 19.41
CA ALA A 73 -1.44 -1.22 18.39
C ALA A 73 -2.04 -1.17 16.99
N ARG A 74 -2.83 -2.20 16.61
CA ARG A 74 -3.51 -2.22 15.31
C ARG A 74 -4.46 -1.03 15.10
N LEU A 75 -5.14 -0.59 16.17
CA LEU A 75 -6.02 0.58 16.11
C LEU A 75 -5.23 1.88 15.87
N ILE A 76 -4.04 2.01 16.46
CA ILE A 76 -3.16 3.17 16.24
C ILE A 76 -2.65 3.15 14.81
N ASP A 77 -2.13 2.02 14.33
CA ASP A 77 -1.65 1.88 12.94
C ASP A 77 -2.76 2.23 11.92
N GLN A 78 -4.00 1.82 12.21
CA GLN A 78 -5.16 2.16 11.37
C GLN A 78 -5.50 3.66 11.39
N LEU A 79 -5.43 4.29 12.56
CA LEU A 79 -5.68 5.74 12.70
C LEU A 79 -4.58 6.57 12.04
N GLU A 80 -3.33 6.11 12.09
CA GLU A 80 -2.19 6.75 11.41
C GLU A 80 -2.41 6.77 9.89
N LEU A 81 -2.82 5.65 9.31
CA LEU A 81 -3.11 5.57 7.87
C LEU A 81 -4.30 6.45 7.46
N GLN A 82 -5.36 6.50 8.27
CA GLN A 82 -6.51 7.38 8.02
C GLN A 82 -6.15 8.87 8.12
N LEU A 83 -5.17 9.21 8.94
CA LEU A 83 -4.68 10.58 9.06
C LEU A 83 -3.88 11.00 7.85
N GLU A 84 -2.98 10.15 7.35
CA GLU A 84 -2.23 10.41 6.12
C GLU A 84 -3.18 10.69 4.93
N GLU A 85 -4.27 9.93 4.80
CA GLU A 85 -5.30 10.14 3.77
C GLU A 85 -6.04 11.49 3.92
N LEU A 86 -6.40 11.86 5.15
CA LEU A 86 -7.14 13.10 5.42
C LEU A 86 -6.25 14.35 5.34
N GLU A 87 -4.99 14.24 5.73
CA GLU A 87 -3.99 15.31 5.54
C GLU A 87 -3.76 15.55 4.06
N ALA A 88 -3.60 14.49 3.26
CA ALA A 88 -3.51 14.62 1.80
C ALA A 88 -4.75 15.33 1.23
N ALA A 89 -5.95 14.91 1.60
CA ALA A 89 -7.19 15.54 1.14
C ALA A 89 -7.32 17.02 1.58
N ALA A 90 -6.95 17.34 2.83
CA ALA A 90 -6.97 18.70 3.33
C ALA A 90 -5.95 19.59 2.58
N THR A 91 -4.77 19.06 2.25
CA THR A 91 -3.79 19.78 1.43
C THR A 91 -4.27 20.00 -0.01
N GLU A 92 -4.95 19.03 -0.62
CA GLU A 92 -5.53 19.17 -1.96
C GLU A 92 -6.64 20.22 -1.99
N ASP A 93 -7.53 20.24 -0.99
CA ASP A 93 -8.58 21.26 -0.86
C ASP A 93 -8.00 22.66 -0.61
N ALA A 94 -6.98 22.75 0.26
CA ALA A 94 -6.27 23.99 0.51
C ALA A 94 -5.55 24.50 -0.75
N LEU A 95 -4.89 23.62 -1.50
CA LEU A 95 -4.25 23.94 -2.78
C LEU A 95 -5.29 24.32 -3.84
N ALA A 96 -6.48 23.72 -3.88
CA ALA A 96 -7.54 24.13 -4.79
C ALA A 96 -8.07 25.53 -4.44
N ALA A 97 -8.19 25.85 -3.15
CA ALA A 97 -8.55 27.18 -2.67
C ALA A 97 -7.44 28.22 -2.93
N GLU A 98 -6.19 27.83 -2.77
CA GLU A 98 -5.02 28.65 -3.07
C GLU A 98 -4.81 28.83 -4.58
N GLN A 99 -5.01 27.82 -5.43
CA GLN A 99 -4.92 27.95 -6.89
C GLN A 99 -6.01 28.85 -7.46
N ALA A 100 -7.19 28.87 -6.83
CA ALA A 100 -8.20 29.88 -7.10
C ALA A 100 -7.76 31.30 -6.67
N ALA A 101 -6.82 31.42 -5.72
CA ALA A 101 -6.26 32.67 -5.22
C ALA A 101 -4.88 33.06 -5.82
N ALA A 102 -4.16 32.13 -6.44
CA ALA A 102 -2.72 32.22 -6.75
C ALA A 102 -2.40 32.14 -8.26
N GLN A 103 -3.33 32.52 -9.14
CA GLN A 103 -2.98 32.88 -10.54
C GLN A 103 -1.94 34.02 -10.61
N ASP A 104 -1.60 34.66 -9.48
CA ASP A 104 -0.54 35.66 -9.35
C ASP A 104 0.69 35.12 -8.60
N LYS A 105 1.75 34.85 -9.39
CA LYS A 105 3.19 34.83 -9.03
C LYS A 105 3.78 33.47 -8.62
N THR A 106 4.75 33.02 -9.41
CA THR A 106 5.70 31.96 -9.06
C THR A 106 7.13 32.45 -9.33
N SER A 107 8.06 32.18 -8.41
CA SER A 107 9.49 32.33 -8.64
C SER A 107 10.23 31.03 -8.31
N THR A 108 11.28 30.76 -9.07
CA THR A 108 12.01 29.48 -9.15
C THR A 108 13.27 29.50 -8.30
N VAL A 109 13.50 28.41 -7.54
CA VAL A 109 14.73 28.21 -6.75
C VAL A 109 15.72 27.30 -7.49
N ARG A 110 17.02 27.56 -7.30
CA ARG A 110 18.17 27.03 -8.05
C ARG A 110 18.63 25.64 -7.55
N ALA A 111 19.03 24.76 -8.47
CA ALA A 111 19.34 23.36 -8.22
C ALA A 111 20.74 23.10 -7.59
N PHE A 112 20.78 22.16 -6.66
CA PHE A 112 22.02 21.61 -6.07
C PHE A 112 22.38 20.28 -6.75
N THR A 113 23.64 20.07 -7.11
CA THR A 113 24.09 18.83 -7.77
C THR A 113 24.35 17.71 -6.76
N ARG A 114 23.46 16.70 -6.74
CA ARG A 114 23.64 15.44 -6.01
C ARG A 114 24.60 14.50 -6.77
N ARG A 115 25.57 13.90 -6.08
CA ARG A 115 26.36 12.80 -6.62
C ARG A 115 25.45 11.60 -6.91
N LYS A 116 25.59 11.02 -8.11
CA LYS A 116 24.79 9.86 -8.53
C LYS A 116 25.17 8.62 -7.70
N PRO A 117 24.22 7.98 -7.00
CA PRO A 117 24.49 6.72 -6.32
C PRO A 117 24.76 5.64 -7.38
N VAL A 118 25.90 4.96 -7.25
CA VAL A 118 26.24 3.79 -8.08
C VAL A 118 25.67 2.55 -7.40
N ARG A 119 24.98 1.69 -8.15
CA ARG A 119 24.35 0.46 -7.62
C ARG A 119 25.44 -0.54 -7.23
N LYS A 120 25.35 -1.09 -6.02
CA LYS A 120 26.21 -2.21 -5.59
C LYS A 120 25.73 -3.49 -6.27
N PRO A 121 26.64 -4.38 -6.69
CA PRO A 121 26.27 -5.68 -7.27
C PRO A 121 25.59 -6.57 -6.22
N PHE A 122 24.72 -7.47 -6.69
CA PHE A 122 24.05 -8.44 -5.82
C PHE A 122 25.02 -9.54 -5.34
N PRO A 123 24.76 -10.16 -4.17
CA PRO A 123 25.62 -11.22 -3.65
C PRO A 123 25.73 -12.44 -4.58
N GLU A 124 26.92 -13.03 -4.65
CA GLU A 124 27.24 -14.11 -5.62
C GLU A 124 26.63 -15.48 -5.29
N HIS A 125 26.20 -15.70 -4.04
CA HIS A 125 25.66 -16.98 -3.60
C HIS A 125 24.19 -17.19 -3.96
N LEU A 126 23.50 -16.16 -4.49
CA LEU A 126 22.11 -16.30 -4.92
C LEU A 126 22.03 -17.02 -6.27
N PRO A 127 21.07 -17.94 -6.45
CA PRO A 127 20.84 -18.57 -7.75
C PRO A 127 20.41 -17.51 -8.78
N ARG A 128 21.04 -17.52 -9.97
CA ARG A 128 20.71 -16.62 -11.08
C ARG A 128 20.00 -17.40 -12.18
N GLU A 129 18.78 -16.99 -12.51
CA GLU A 129 18.05 -17.48 -13.68
C GLU A 129 18.25 -16.47 -14.83
N CYS A 130 18.92 -16.91 -15.90
CA CYS A 130 19.19 -16.07 -17.05
C CYS A 130 18.09 -16.23 -18.09
N VAL A 131 17.19 -15.26 -18.18
CA VAL A 131 16.19 -15.17 -19.26
C VAL A 131 16.82 -14.44 -20.44
N VAL A 132 17.17 -15.17 -21.50
CA VAL A 132 17.71 -14.59 -22.74
C VAL A 132 16.55 -14.15 -23.62
N VAL A 133 16.44 -12.84 -23.87
CA VAL A 133 15.53 -12.31 -24.89
C VAL A 133 16.21 -12.50 -26.25
N GLU A 134 15.63 -13.36 -27.09
CA GLU A 134 16.20 -13.68 -28.39
C GLU A 134 16.25 -12.45 -29.30
N ALA A 135 17.35 -12.36 -30.07
CA ALA A 135 17.49 -11.32 -31.08
C ALA A 135 16.48 -11.56 -32.21
N PRO A 136 15.97 -10.49 -32.86
CA PRO A 136 15.12 -10.64 -34.03
C PRO A 136 15.87 -11.33 -35.17
N THR A 137 15.17 -12.13 -35.97
CA THR A 137 15.74 -12.86 -37.11
C THR A 137 16.11 -11.95 -38.28
N ASN A 138 15.49 -10.76 -38.37
CA ASN A 138 15.63 -9.81 -39.47
C ASN A 138 15.96 -8.41 -38.94
N CYS A 139 16.77 -7.62 -39.68
CA CYS A 139 17.02 -6.24 -39.26
C CYS A 139 15.71 -5.47 -39.28
N THR A 140 15.38 -4.82 -38.17
CA THR A 140 14.25 -3.89 -38.08
C THR A 140 14.39 -2.69 -39.03
N CYS A 141 15.60 -2.42 -39.50
CA CYS A 141 15.96 -1.32 -40.39
C CYS A 141 15.78 -1.62 -41.88
N CYS A 142 16.20 -2.80 -42.34
CA CYS A 142 16.36 -3.13 -43.76
C CYS A 142 15.82 -4.52 -44.13
N GLY A 143 15.28 -5.27 -43.17
CA GLY A 143 14.68 -6.59 -43.39
C GLY A 143 15.68 -7.72 -43.66
N SER A 144 16.99 -7.44 -43.70
CA SER A 144 18.00 -8.46 -44.01
C SER A 144 18.18 -9.49 -42.90
N ASP A 145 18.44 -10.74 -43.28
CA ASP A 145 18.68 -11.87 -42.37
C ASP A 145 20.15 -11.96 -41.90
N ARG A 146 20.97 -10.95 -42.23
CA ARG A 146 22.41 -10.92 -41.93
C ARG A 146 22.68 -10.29 -40.56
N ILE A 147 22.05 -10.81 -39.51
CA ILE A 147 22.28 -10.38 -38.13
C ILE A 147 23.32 -11.29 -37.47
N VAL A 148 24.26 -10.68 -36.75
CA VAL A 148 25.26 -11.37 -35.92
C VAL A 148 25.14 -10.82 -34.50
N LYS A 149 25.21 -11.70 -33.51
CA LYS A 149 25.19 -11.32 -32.09
C LYS A 149 26.40 -10.45 -31.74
N MET A 150 26.16 -9.24 -31.25
CA MET A 150 27.20 -8.29 -30.83
C MET A 150 27.01 -7.93 -29.35
N GLY A 151 27.80 -8.57 -28.48
CA GLY A 151 27.77 -8.33 -27.03
C GLY A 151 26.45 -8.71 -26.35
N GLU A 152 26.45 -8.64 -25.03
CA GLU A 152 25.25 -8.79 -24.20
C GLU A 152 25.32 -7.76 -23.07
N ASP A 153 24.24 -7.02 -22.89
CA ASP A 153 24.05 -6.18 -21.71
C ASP A 153 23.29 -6.99 -20.65
N ILE A 154 23.98 -7.36 -19.57
CA ILE A 154 23.40 -8.16 -18.49
C ILE A 154 22.79 -7.19 -17.46
N THR A 155 21.48 -7.29 -17.25
CA THR A 155 20.78 -6.57 -16.18
C THR A 155 20.30 -7.55 -15.12
N ASP A 156 20.90 -7.48 -13.93
CA ASP A 156 20.46 -8.29 -12.80
C ASP A 156 19.19 -7.68 -12.17
N THR A 157 18.14 -8.49 -12.05
CA THR A 157 16.92 -8.14 -11.31
C THR A 157 16.75 -9.10 -10.14
N LEU A 158 16.57 -8.56 -8.93
CA LEU A 158 16.36 -9.37 -7.73
C LEU A 158 14.87 -9.70 -7.60
N GLU A 159 14.55 -10.98 -7.76
CA GLU A 159 13.20 -11.51 -7.63
C GLU A 159 13.03 -12.34 -6.35
N VAL A 160 11.78 -12.45 -5.87
CA VAL A 160 11.43 -13.28 -4.72
C VAL A 160 10.33 -14.27 -5.10
N ILE A 161 10.60 -15.56 -4.87
CA ILE A 161 9.56 -16.60 -4.96
C ILE A 161 8.82 -16.59 -3.62
N PRO A 162 7.50 -16.30 -3.59
CA PRO A 162 6.74 -16.29 -2.35
C PRO A 162 6.69 -17.70 -1.74
N ARG A 163 6.40 -17.76 -0.43
CA ARG A 163 6.27 -19.03 0.30
C ARG A 163 5.23 -19.94 -0.37
N GLN A 164 5.63 -21.19 -0.65
CA GLN A 164 4.75 -22.23 -1.17
C GLN A 164 4.44 -23.28 -0.09
N TRP A 165 3.16 -23.62 0.05
CA TRP A 165 2.70 -24.66 0.96
C TRP A 165 2.60 -26.00 0.24
N LYS A 166 3.15 -27.05 0.85
CA LYS A 166 3.04 -28.42 0.33
C LYS A 166 2.70 -29.40 1.43
N VAL A 167 1.88 -30.38 1.10
CA VAL A 167 1.56 -31.52 1.97
C VAL A 167 2.34 -32.72 1.47
N ILE A 168 3.23 -33.26 2.30
CA ILE A 168 3.99 -34.47 1.98
C ILE A 168 3.20 -35.66 2.52
N GLN A 169 2.65 -36.48 1.63
CA GLN A 169 1.97 -37.72 1.98
C GLN A 169 2.94 -38.89 1.85
N THR A 170 3.39 -39.44 2.98
CA THR A 170 4.25 -40.64 2.97
C THR A 170 3.39 -41.90 3.02
N VAL A 171 3.14 -42.49 1.86
CA VAL A 171 2.42 -43.77 1.75
C VAL A 171 3.39 -44.91 2.07
N ARG A 172 3.07 -45.69 3.11
CA ARG A 172 3.81 -46.91 3.45
C ARG A 172 3.00 -48.11 3.02
N GLU A 173 3.33 -48.64 1.86
CA GLU A 173 2.67 -49.81 1.29
C GLU A 173 2.86 -51.03 2.19
N LYS A 174 1.77 -51.75 2.40
CA LYS A 174 1.75 -53.01 3.14
C LYS A 174 1.64 -54.13 2.13
N PHE A 175 2.54 -55.10 2.22
CA PHE A 175 2.55 -56.24 1.32
C PHE A 175 2.33 -57.51 2.12
N THR A 176 1.55 -58.43 1.56
CA THR A 176 1.37 -59.77 2.11
C THR A 176 2.05 -60.76 1.16
N CYS A 177 2.87 -61.64 1.70
CA CYS A 177 3.42 -62.74 0.90
C CYS A 177 2.36 -63.83 0.75
N ARG A 178 2.01 -64.25 -0.47
CA ARG A 178 1.01 -65.31 -0.69
C ARG A 178 1.46 -66.69 -0.18
N SER A 179 2.77 -66.92 -0.05
CA SER A 179 3.30 -68.21 0.37
C SER A 179 3.38 -68.37 1.90
N CYS A 180 3.50 -67.28 2.64
CA CYS A 180 3.63 -67.32 4.11
C CYS A 180 2.63 -66.44 4.86
N GLU A 181 1.70 -65.80 4.13
CA GLU A 181 0.63 -64.91 4.61
C GLU A 181 1.09 -63.76 5.55
N LYS A 182 2.41 -63.55 5.67
CA LYS A 182 2.99 -62.54 6.55
C LYS A 182 2.86 -61.16 5.93
N ILE A 183 2.35 -60.22 6.71
CA ILE A 183 2.25 -58.80 6.35
C ILE A 183 3.58 -58.11 6.70
N SER A 184 4.21 -57.47 5.71
CA SER A 184 5.42 -56.68 5.87
C SER A 184 5.17 -55.23 5.46
N GLN A 185 5.83 -54.30 6.15
CA GLN A 185 5.73 -52.87 5.90
C GLN A 185 7.12 -52.22 6.07
N PRO A 186 7.57 -51.35 5.14
CA PRO A 186 8.80 -50.58 5.32
C PRO A 186 8.76 -49.73 6.60
N PRO A 187 9.89 -49.48 7.29
CA PRO A 187 9.92 -48.70 8.53
C PRO A 187 9.37 -47.28 8.33
N ALA A 188 8.92 -46.65 9.42
CA ALA A 188 8.37 -45.30 9.36
C ALA A 188 9.48 -44.28 9.05
N PRO A 189 9.20 -43.25 8.24
CA PRO A 189 10.12 -42.13 8.08
C PRO A 189 10.33 -41.43 9.42
N PHE A 190 11.51 -40.85 9.60
CA PHE A 190 11.81 -40.06 10.79
C PHE A 190 11.01 -38.76 10.78
N HIS A 191 10.36 -38.46 11.90
CA HIS A 191 9.69 -37.18 12.14
C HIS A 191 10.40 -36.44 13.27
N ALA A 192 10.66 -35.13 13.06
CA ALA A 192 11.33 -34.29 14.06
C ALA A 192 10.56 -34.24 15.39
N ILE A 193 9.23 -34.27 15.32
CA ILE A 193 8.34 -34.34 16.49
C ILE A 193 7.68 -35.72 16.52
N PRO A 194 7.78 -36.48 17.62
CA PRO A 194 7.09 -37.77 17.72
C PRO A 194 5.58 -37.56 17.63
N ARG A 195 4.93 -38.25 16.68
CA ARG A 195 3.49 -38.10 16.37
C ARG A 195 3.07 -36.69 15.91
N GLY A 196 4.03 -35.82 15.60
CA GLY A 196 3.76 -34.48 15.08
C GLY A 196 3.42 -34.54 13.60
N TRP A 197 2.47 -33.70 13.18
CA TRP A 197 2.10 -33.53 11.77
C TRP A 197 2.97 -32.48 11.05
N ALA A 198 3.63 -31.58 11.81
CA ALA A 198 4.43 -30.50 11.25
C ALA A 198 5.75 -31.03 10.67
N GLY A 199 6.04 -30.66 9.42
CA GLY A 199 7.32 -30.96 8.78
C GLY A 199 8.47 -30.12 9.34
N PRO A 200 9.73 -30.56 9.15
CA PRO A 200 10.91 -29.88 9.71
C PRO A 200 11.05 -28.43 9.21
N GLN A 201 10.72 -28.15 7.95
CA GLN A 201 10.81 -26.79 7.37
C GLN A 201 9.78 -25.84 8.00
N LEU A 202 8.55 -26.32 8.23
CA LEU A 202 7.51 -25.54 8.89
C LEU A 202 7.93 -25.16 10.31
N ILE A 203 8.51 -26.12 11.02
CA ILE A 203 8.97 -25.91 12.39
C ILE A 203 10.15 -24.93 12.44
N ALA A 204 11.14 -25.10 11.56
CA ALA A 204 12.30 -24.22 11.46
C ALA A 204 11.88 -22.77 11.17
N MET A 205 10.90 -22.59 10.28
CA MET A 205 10.36 -21.28 9.96
C MET A 205 9.63 -20.64 11.15
N ILE A 206 8.74 -21.37 11.85
CA ILE A 206 8.05 -20.86 13.05
C ILE A 206 9.07 -20.46 14.13
N ALA A 207 10.11 -21.27 14.32
CA ALA A 207 11.19 -21.00 15.28
C ALA A 207 12.00 -19.75 14.88
N PHE A 208 12.40 -19.64 13.61
CA PHE A 208 13.13 -18.48 13.10
C PHE A 208 12.29 -17.20 13.18
N ASP A 209 11.02 -17.24 12.81
CA ASP A 209 10.14 -16.08 12.89
C ASP A 209 9.93 -15.63 14.34
N LYS A 210 9.79 -16.59 15.26
CA LYS A 210 9.58 -16.28 16.68
C LYS A 210 10.83 -15.74 17.36
N TYR A 211 11.96 -16.40 17.17
CA TYR A 211 13.18 -16.12 17.92
C TYR A 211 14.15 -15.23 17.16
N GLY A 212 14.24 -15.36 15.84
CA GLY A 212 15.08 -14.53 14.98
C GLY A 212 14.44 -13.20 14.59
N GLN A 213 13.13 -13.20 14.29
CA GLN A 213 12.40 -11.99 13.86
C GLN A 213 11.49 -11.40 14.96
N HIS A 214 11.53 -11.96 16.18
CA HIS A 214 10.72 -11.53 17.32
C HIS A 214 9.21 -11.42 17.01
N GLN A 215 8.71 -12.23 16.08
CA GLN A 215 7.34 -12.15 15.65
C GLN A 215 6.43 -12.97 16.59
N PRO A 216 5.41 -12.36 17.23
CA PRO A 216 4.50 -13.08 18.11
C PRO A 216 3.67 -14.11 17.33
N LEU A 217 3.30 -15.20 17.99
CA LEU A 217 2.58 -16.32 17.35
C LEU A 217 1.23 -15.90 16.76
N ASN A 218 0.53 -14.94 17.38
CA ASN A 218 -0.71 -14.34 16.85
C ASN A 218 -0.51 -13.71 15.47
N ARG A 219 0.62 -13.02 15.29
CA ARG A 219 0.93 -12.39 14.00
C ARG A 219 1.35 -13.43 12.96
N GLN A 220 1.94 -14.55 13.40
CA GLN A 220 2.27 -15.66 12.52
C GLN A 220 1.01 -16.41 12.07
N SER A 221 0.09 -16.74 12.99
CA SER A 221 -1.18 -17.38 12.64
C SER A 221 -1.99 -16.55 11.66
N ASP A 222 -2.13 -15.25 11.91
CA ASP A 222 -2.88 -14.35 11.03
C ASP A 222 -2.26 -14.29 9.62
N ARG A 223 -0.93 -14.30 9.52
CA ARG A 223 -0.24 -14.33 8.22
C ARG A 223 -0.47 -15.66 7.50
N ILE A 224 -0.31 -16.77 8.21
CA ILE A 224 -0.49 -18.12 7.65
C ILE A 224 -1.96 -18.30 7.17
N ALA A 225 -2.92 -17.79 7.92
CA ALA A 225 -4.34 -17.79 7.54
C ALA A 225 -4.61 -16.98 6.26
N ARG A 226 -3.94 -15.84 6.06
CA ARG A 226 -4.03 -15.04 4.81
C ARG A 226 -3.46 -15.77 3.60
N GLU A 227 -2.57 -16.72 3.80
CA GLU A 227 -2.02 -17.58 2.74
C GLU A 227 -2.88 -18.84 2.49
N GLY A 228 -4.05 -18.93 3.14
CA GLY A 228 -5.00 -20.01 2.94
C GLY A 228 -4.79 -21.23 3.82
N VAL A 229 -3.88 -21.18 4.79
CA VAL A 229 -3.65 -22.26 5.75
C VAL A 229 -4.12 -21.81 7.14
N ASP A 230 -5.19 -22.40 7.64
CA ASP A 230 -5.70 -22.06 8.98
C ASP A 230 -4.95 -22.85 10.06
N LEU A 231 -4.09 -22.17 10.81
CA LEU A 231 -3.39 -22.74 11.97
C LEU A 231 -3.77 -22.01 13.24
N SER A 232 -4.42 -22.74 14.14
CA SER A 232 -4.78 -22.21 15.44
C SER A 232 -3.55 -21.86 16.29
N LEU A 233 -3.72 -20.86 17.15
CA LEU A 233 -2.69 -20.42 18.09
C LEU A 233 -2.25 -21.52 19.05
N SER A 234 -3.18 -22.36 19.51
CA SER A 234 -2.87 -23.50 20.35
C SER A 234 -1.94 -24.47 19.62
N THR A 235 -2.21 -24.73 18.34
CA THR A 235 -1.38 -25.64 17.54
C THR A 235 0.04 -25.07 17.35
N LEU A 236 0.18 -23.78 17.07
CA LEU A 236 1.50 -23.14 16.97
C LEU A 236 2.23 -23.08 18.31
N ALA A 237 1.50 -22.91 19.42
CA ALA A 237 2.08 -22.92 20.76
C ALA A 237 2.58 -24.33 21.15
N ASP A 238 1.86 -25.37 20.78
CA ASP A 238 2.28 -26.76 21.02
C ASP A 238 3.53 -27.12 20.22
N LEU A 239 3.65 -26.65 18.97
CA LEU A 239 4.88 -26.81 18.18
C LEU A 239 6.09 -26.10 18.83
N LYS A 240 5.84 -25.00 19.54
CA LYS A 240 6.88 -24.24 20.26
C LYS A 240 7.30 -24.91 21.57
N ARG A 241 6.47 -25.74 22.20
CA ARG A 241 6.82 -26.41 23.48
C ARG A 241 7.90 -27.47 23.35
N LEU A 242 8.27 -27.84 22.13
CA LEU A 242 9.19 -28.93 21.83
C LEU A 242 10.63 -28.44 21.57
N PHE A 243 10.88 -27.13 21.70
CA PHE A 243 12.18 -26.45 21.64
C PHE A 243 12.38 -25.62 22.91
#